data_AF-A0A963EGP3-F1
#
_entry.id   AF-A0A963EGP3-F1
#
_cell.length_a   1.000
_cell.length_b   1.000
_cell.length_c   1.000
_cell.angle_alpha   90.00
_cell.angle_beta   90.00
_cell.angle_gamma   90.00
#
_symmetry.space_group_name_H-M   'P 1'
#
loop_
_entity.id
_entity.type
_entity.pdbx_description
1 polymer ?
#
loop_
_entity_poly.entity_id
_entity_poly.type
_entity_poly.pdbx_seq_one_letter_code
_entity_poly.pdbx_strand_id
1 'polypeptide(L)'
;LARVGGKYSNEWQAAHLTDPRSVVPESIMPGYPFLSRTDLSMDDADEHLEALRALGVPYEDGMIEAASADLRAQADPDGDHDAVLERYPNAAVGDFDGQPGRLTEMDALIAYLQILGRMVDFTAVRNEDLQQ
;
A
#
# COMPACT_ATOMS: atom_id res chain seq x y z
N LEU A 1 -0.83 13.94 -1.29
CA LEU A 1 -0.30 12.89 -0.37
C LEU A 1 1.09 12.38 -0.78
N ALA A 2 1.91 13.16 -1.51
CA ALA A 2 3.10 12.63 -2.19
C ALA A 2 4.19 12.00 -1.28
N ARG A 3 4.18 12.31 0.02
CA ARG A 3 5.17 11.82 1.00
C ARG A 3 4.50 11.55 2.34
N VAL A 4 3.56 10.62 2.36
CA VAL A 4 2.83 10.22 3.59
C VAL A 4 3.24 8.85 4.12
N GLY A 5 3.97 8.07 3.32
CA GLY A 5 4.44 6.75 3.72
C GLY A 5 5.27 6.80 5.00
N GLY A 6 4.90 5.98 5.98
CA GLY A 6 5.55 5.89 7.29
C GLY A 6 5.35 7.10 8.22
N LYS A 7 4.60 8.14 7.83
CA LYS A 7 4.35 9.30 8.70
C LYS A 7 3.27 9.06 9.75
N TYR A 8 2.32 8.20 9.44
CA TYR A 8 1.21 7.82 10.30
C TYR A 8 1.15 6.29 10.38
N SER A 9 0.79 5.77 11.55
CA SER A 9 0.58 4.32 11.72
C SER A 9 -0.60 3.84 10.89
N ASN A 10 -0.62 2.54 10.59
CA ASN A 10 -1.76 1.87 9.97
C ASN A 10 -3.05 2.13 10.75
N GLU A 11 -3.01 1.98 12.08
CA GLU A 11 -4.13 2.29 12.97
C GLU A 11 -4.62 3.75 12.85
N TRP A 12 -3.71 4.73 12.78
CA TRP A 12 -4.10 6.12 12.58
C TRP A 12 -4.76 6.32 11.21
N GLN A 13 -4.22 5.71 10.15
CA GLN A 13 -4.81 5.79 8.81
C GLN A 13 -6.20 5.15 8.77
N ALA A 14 -6.38 3.97 9.38
CA ALA A 14 -7.66 3.29 9.46
C ALA A 14 -8.70 4.11 10.26
N ALA A 15 -8.29 4.67 11.41
CA ALA A 15 -9.15 5.55 12.20
C ALA A 15 -9.51 6.83 11.44
N HIS A 16 -8.54 7.46 10.79
CA HIS A 16 -8.75 8.66 9.98
C HIS A 16 -9.65 8.39 8.77
N LEU A 17 -9.48 7.27 8.07
CA LEU A 17 -10.35 6.90 6.95
C LEU A 17 -11.76 6.55 7.42
N THR A 18 -11.91 5.94 8.60
CA THR A 18 -13.22 5.60 9.18
C THR A 18 -14.01 6.83 9.61
N ASP A 19 -13.40 7.68 10.45
CA ASP A 19 -13.97 8.96 10.87
C ASP A 19 -12.87 10.02 11.05
N PRO A 20 -12.59 10.83 10.02
CA PRO A 20 -11.51 11.81 10.06
C PRO A 20 -11.61 12.79 11.22
N ARG A 21 -12.84 13.16 11.64
CA ARG A 21 -13.09 14.14 12.71
C ARG A 21 -12.82 13.59 14.11
N SER A 22 -12.73 12.26 14.26
CA SER A 22 -12.36 11.63 15.53
C SER A 22 -10.90 11.84 15.91
N VAL A 23 -10.01 11.97 14.91
CA VAL A 23 -8.56 12.14 15.10
C VAL A 23 -8.07 13.53 14.68
N VAL A 24 -8.82 14.23 13.83
CA VAL A 24 -8.57 15.62 13.42
C VAL A 24 -9.91 16.37 13.43
N PRO A 25 -10.30 17.02 14.54
CA PRO A 25 -11.64 17.61 14.71
C PRO A 25 -12.07 18.58 13.60
N GLU A 26 -11.12 19.32 13.04
CA GLU A 26 -11.35 20.30 11.97
C GLU A 26 -11.32 19.69 10.55
N SER A 27 -11.20 18.37 10.42
CA SER A 27 -11.13 17.71 9.12
C SER A 27 -12.42 17.90 8.33
N ILE A 28 -12.25 18.33 7.08
CA ILE A 28 -13.33 18.40 6.08
C ILE A 28 -13.43 17.12 5.24
N MET A 29 -12.55 16.15 5.47
CA MET A 29 -12.54 14.90 4.71
C MET A 29 -13.82 14.10 5.02
N PRO A 30 -14.51 13.54 4.01
CA PRO A 30 -15.58 12.57 4.23
C PRO A 30 -15.04 11.32 4.93
N GLY A 31 -15.88 10.66 5.73
CA GLY A 31 -15.56 9.32 6.24
C GLY A 31 -15.79 8.26 5.17
N TYR A 32 -14.88 7.28 5.11
CA TYR A 32 -14.89 6.12 4.23
C TYR A 32 -14.97 4.79 4.99
N PRO A 33 -15.88 4.62 5.99
CA PRO A 33 -15.94 3.41 6.80
C PRO A 33 -16.42 2.17 6.02
N PHE A 34 -16.86 2.34 4.77
CA PHE A 34 -17.24 1.20 3.92
C PHE A 34 -16.04 0.38 3.48
N LEU A 35 -14.85 0.99 3.40
CA LEU A 35 -13.62 0.30 2.96
C LEU A 35 -13.27 -0.90 3.85
N SER A 36 -13.53 -0.81 5.16
CA SER A 36 -13.28 -1.90 6.12
C SER A 36 -14.39 -2.98 6.11
N ARG A 37 -15.52 -2.70 5.46
CA ARG A 37 -16.65 -3.63 5.35
C ARG A 37 -16.64 -4.40 4.03
N THR A 38 -16.06 -3.82 2.97
CA THR A 38 -15.96 -4.43 1.66
C THR A 38 -14.72 -5.31 1.57
N ASP A 39 -14.90 -6.59 1.26
CA ASP A 39 -13.77 -7.46 0.93
C ASP A 39 -13.16 -7.03 -0.40
N LEU A 40 -11.83 -7.13 -0.50
CA LEU A 40 -11.11 -6.77 -1.71
C LEU A 40 -11.31 -7.84 -2.79
N SER A 41 -11.88 -7.44 -3.93
CA SER A 41 -11.97 -8.29 -5.13
C SER A 41 -10.67 -8.19 -5.92
N MET A 42 -9.99 -9.32 -6.15
CA MET A 42 -8.67 -9.37 -6.81
C MET A 42 -8.53 -10.58 -7.73
N ASP A 43 -9.63 -10.96 -8.39
CA ASP A 43 -9.66 -12.06 -9.34
C ASP A 43 -8.91 -11.73 -10.65
N ASP A 44 -8.58 -10.45 -10.87
CA ASP A 44 -7.94 -9.88 -12.06
C ASP A 44 -6.61 -9.16 -11.73
N ALA A 45 -6.00 -9.45 -10.58
CA ALA A 45 -4.76 -8.79 -10.15
C ALA A 45 -3.60 -9.03 -11.14
N ASP A 46 -3.50 -10.24 -11.67
CA ASP A 46 -2.55 -10.63 -12.72
C ASP A 46 -2.80 -9.84 -14.01
N GLU A 47 -4.06 -9.74 -14.48
CA GLU A 47 -4.45 -8.97 -15.66
C GLU A 47 -4.05 -7.49 -15.53
N HIS A 48 -4.19 -6.91 -14.33
CA HIS A 48 -3.73 -5.55 -14.06
C HIS A 48 -2.21 -5.42 -14.18
N LEU A 49 -1.44 -6.36 -13.62
CA LEU A 49 0.01 -6.35 -13.72
C LEU A 49 0.49 -6.56 -15.17
N GLU A 50 -0.19 -7.42 -15.93
CA GLU A 50 0.07 -7.61 -17.36
C GLU A 50 -0.19 -6.34 -18.17
N ALA A 51 -1.30 -5.65 -17.91
CA ALA A 51 -1.62 -4.39 -18.56
C ALA A 51 -0.58 -3.31 -18.24
N LEU A 52 -0.15 -3.19 -16.99
CA LEU A 52 0.91 -2.27 -16.58
C LEU A 52 2.26 -2.64 -17.21
N ARG A 53 2.56 -3.93 -17.35
CA ARG A 53 3.74 -4.41 -18.07
C ARG A 53 3.72 -4.01 -19.53
N ALA A 54 2.57 -4.14 -20.20
CA ALA A 54 2.40 -3.68 -21.57
C ALA A 54 2.62 -2.16 -21.73
N LEU A 55 2.39 -1.38 -20.66
CA LEU A 55 2.65 0.06 -20.60
C LEU A 55 4.10 0.42 -20.18
N GLY A 56 4.96 -0.58 -19.94
CA GLY A 56 6.38 -0.39 -19.65
C GLY A 56 6.76 -0.41 -18.17
N VAL A 57 5.83 -0.75 -17.27
CA VAL A 57 6.17 -1.03 -15.87
C VAL A 57 6.91 -2.38 -15.80
N PRO A 58 8.07 -2.50 -15.12
CA PRO A 58 8.93 -3.68 -15.20
C PRO A 58 8.44 -4.83 -14.31
N TYR A 59 7.21 -5.29 -14.49
CA TYR A 59 6.71 -6.51 -13.84
C TYR A 59 7.28 -7.76 -14.52
N GLU A 60 7.77 -8.70 -13.72
CA GLU A 60 8.29 -9.99 -14.17
C GLU A 60 7.19 -11.07 -14.15
N ASP A 61 7.40 -12.19 -14.85
CA ASP A 61 6.42 -13.29 -14.90
C ASP A 61 6.08 -13.81 -13.50
N GLY A 62 7.09 -13.98 -12.64
CA GLY A 62 6.89 -14.41 -11.25
C GLY A 62 6.11 -13.40 -10.40
N MET A 63 6.11 -12.12 -10.76
CA MET A 63 5.27 -11.10 -10.09
C MET A 63 3.81 -11.21 -10.51
N ILE A 64 3.56 -11.48 -11.79
CA ILE A 64 2.22 -11.65 -12.36
C ILE A 64 1.60 -12.95 -11.84
N GLU A 65 2.33 -14.06 -11.90
CA GLU A 65 1.88 -15.36 -11.42
C GLU A 65 1.57 -15.36 -9.92
N ALA A 66 2.29 -14.56 -9.12
CA ALA A 66 2.10 -14.46 -7.67
C ALA A 66 1.11 -13.36 -7.24
N ALA A 67 0.58 -12.54 -8.16
CA ALA A 67 -0.12 -11.29 -7.84
C ALA A 67 -1.21 -11.43 -6.76
N SER A 68 -2.13 -12.38 -6.91
CA SER A 68 -3.22 -12.60 -5.95
C SER A 68 -2.75 -13.21 -4.62
N ALA A 69 -1.64 -13.97 -4.62
CA ALA A 69 -1.05 -14.50 -3.40
C ALA A 69 -0.33 -13.37 -2.63
N ASP A 70 0.36 -12.49 -3.36
CA ASP A 70 1.09 -11.36 -2.80
C ASP A 70 0.18 -10.36 -2.12
N LEU A 71 -0.94 -10.03 -2.76
CA LEU A 71 -1.93 -9.13 -2.17
C LEU A 71 -2.45 -9.63 -0.83
N ARG A 72 -2.67 -10.95 -0.70
CA ARG A 72 -3.08 -11.57 0.57
C ARG A 72 -1.95 -11.56 1.58
N ALA A 73 -0.78 -12.07 1.18
CA ALA A 73 0.38 -12.15 2.07
C ALA A 73 0.83 -10.76 2.56
N GLN A 74 0.68 -9.73 1.75
CA GLN A 74 1.03 -8.36 2.10
C GLN A 74 0.22 -7.84 3.29
N ALA A 75 -1.09 -8.12 3.34
CA ALA A 75 -1.97 -7.65 4.41
C ALA A 75 -2.11 -8.63 5.59
N ASP A 76 -1.70 -9.88 5.41
CA ASP A 76 -1.73 -10.90 6.45
C ASP A 76 -0.52 -10.73 7.40
N PRO A 77 -0.71 -10.45 8.70
CA PRO A 77 0.40 -10.34 9.64
C PRO A 77 1.23 -11.62 9.78
N ASP A 78 0.67 -12.78 9.45
CA ASP A 78 1.34 -14.09 9.48
C ASP A 78 1.71 -14.60 8.07
N GLY A 79 1.56 -13.76 7.04
CA GLY A 79 1.85 -14.09 5.64
C GLY A 79 3.34 -14.24 5.32
N ASP A 80 3.65 -14.84 4.17
CA ASP A 80 5.03 -14.95 3.66
C ASP A 80 5.53 -13.61 3.11
N HIS A 81 5.94 -12.73 4.03
CA HIS A 81 6.45 -11.40 3.70
C HIS A 81 7.80 -11.45 2.99
N ASP A 82 8.59 -12.50 3.22
CA ASP A 82 9.91 -12.65 2.58
C ASP A 82 9.76 -12.80 1.07
N ALA A 83 8.82 -13.64 0.61
CA ALA A 83 8.51 -13.77 -0.82
C ALA A 83 7.99 -12.45 -1.42
N VAL A 84 7.11 -11.74 -0.70
CA VAL A 84 6.59 -10.43 -1.15
C VAL A 84 7.72 -9.41 -1.29
N LEU A 85 8.63 -9.34 -0.31
CA LEU A 85 9.73 -8.38 -0.29
C LEU A 85 10.85 -8.76 -1.28
N GLU A 86 11.02 -10.04 -1.63
CA GLU A 86 11.95 -10.45 -2.69
C GLU A 86 11.56 -9.83 -4.04
N ARG A 87 10.27 -9.86 -4.39
CA ARG A 87 9.74 -9.23 -5.61
C ARG A 87 9.54 -7.72 -5.47
N TYR A 88 9.14 -7.26 -4.29
CA TYR A 88 8.82 -5.86 -4.03
C TYR A 88 9.58 -5.34 -2.79
N PRO A 89 10.89 -5.03 -2.90
CA PRO A 89 11.75 -4.72 -1.73
C PRO A 89 11.30 -3.55 -0.86
N ASN A 90 10.50 -2.64 -1.42
CA ASN A 90 10.03 -1.46 -0.70
C ASN A 90 8.58 -1.58 -0.23
N ALA A 91 7.90 -2.71 -0.47
CA ALA A 91 6.52 -2.93 -0.08
C ALA A 91 6.34 -2.77 1.43
N ALA A 92 5.22 -2.16 1.83
CA ALA A 92 4.74 -2.26 3.19
C ALA A 92 4.05 -3.61 3.35
N VAL A 93 4.19 -4.25 4.50
CA VAL A 93 3.59 -5.56 4.82
C VAL A 93 3.06 -5.55 6.26
N GLY A 94 2.07 -6.40 6.54
CA GLY A 94 1.44 -6.58 7.85
C GLY A 94 -0.02 -6.13 7.88
N ASP A 95 -0.62 -6.16 9.07
CA ASP A 95 -2.01 -5.73 9.28
C ASP A 95 -2.16 -4.21 9.08
N PHE A 96 -3.00 -3.83 8.11
CA PHE A 96 -3.19 -2.43 7.73
C PHE A 96 -4.45 -1.82 8.32
N ASP A 97 -5.53 -2.57 8.46
CA ASP A 97 -6.82 -2.05 8.90
C ASP A 97 -7.26 -2.52 10.30
N GLY A 98 -6.52 -3.45 10.91
CA GLY A 98 -6.83 -4.02 12.22
C GLY A 98 -7.79 -5.22 12.18
N GLN A 99 -8.05 -5.80 11.01
CA GLN A 99 -8.91 -6.98 10.81
C GLN A 99 -8.12 -8.18 10.28
N PRO A 100 -7.25 -8.80 11.09
CA PRO A 100 -6.44 -9.92 10.65
C PRO A 100 -7.32 -11.07 10.12
N GLY A 101 -6.90 -11.67 9.02
CA GLY A 101 -7.63 -12.76 8.35
C GLY A 101 -8.71 -12.31 7.37
N ARG A 102 -8.90 -11.00 7.17
CA ARG A 102 -9.67 -10.44 6.06
C ARG A 102 -8.78 -9.56 5.21
N LEU A 103 -9.01 -9.57 3.90
CA LEU A 103 -8.39 -8.64 2.97
C LEU A 103 -9.47 -7.68 2.49
N THR A 104 -9.40 -6.43 2.91
CA THR A 104 -10.43 -5.42 2.64
C THR A 104 -9.93 -4.32 1.69
N GLU A 105 -10.85 -3.50 1.19
CA GLU A 105 -10.49 -2.29 0.45
C GLU A 105 -9.68 -1.29 1.32
N MET A 106 -9.86 -1.33 2.65
CA MET A 106 -9.10 -0.49 3.57
C MET A 106 -7.62 -0.91 3.58
N ASP A 107 -7.33 -2.21 3.60
CA ASP A 107 -5.96 -2.73 3.55
C ASP A 107 -5.23 -2.25 2.30
N ALA A 108 -5.86 -2.39 1.13
CA ALA A 108 -5.30 -1.96 -0.14
C ALA A 108 -4.97 -0.46 -0.15
N LEU A 109 -5.88 0.38 0.36
CA LEU A 109 -5.68 1.82 0.39
C LEU A 109 -4.55 2.21 1.35
N ILE A 110 -4.49 1.61 2.54
CA ILE A 110 -3.45 1.92 3.53
C ILE A 110 -2.09 1.42 3.04
N ALA A 111 -2.00 0.22 2.47
CA ALA A 111 -0.77 -0.29 1.86
C ALA A 111 -0.22 0.67 0.79
N TYR A 112 -1.09 1.20 -0.07
CA TYR A 112 -0.72 2.24 -1.04
C TYR A 112 -0.21 3.52 -0.36
N LEU A 113 -0.93 4.03 0.65
CA LEU A 113 -0.51 5.22 1.39
C LEU A 113 0.85 5.04 2.08
N GLN A 114 1.15 3.84 2.59
CA GLN A 114 2.42 3.54 3.25
C GLN A 114 3.62 3.59 2.30
N ILE A 115 3.41 3.48 0.99
CA ILE A 115 4.47 3.54 -0.02
C ILE A 115 4.74 4.97 -0.53
N LEU A 116 3.75 5.86 -0.46
CA LEU A 116 3.83 7.19 -1.06
C LEU A 116 5.01 8.02 -0.54
N GLY A 117 5.98 8.25 -1.44
CA GLY A 117 7.16 9.08 -1.21
C GLY A 117 8.34 8.35 -0.58
N ARG A 118 8.30 7.03 -0.47
CA ARG A 118 9.41 6.19 0.03
C ARG A 118 10.30 5.59 -1.06
N MET A 119 9.88 5.66 -2.33
CA MET A 119 10.65 5.13 -3.47
C MET A 119 11.71 6.11 -4.02
N VAL A 120 12.14 7.09 -3.22
CA VAL A 120 13.18 8.05 -3.60
C VAL A 120 14.40 7.79 -2.72
N ASP A 121 15.54 7.54 -3.36
CA ASP A 121 16.83 7.52 -2.68
C ASP A 121 17.33 8.95 -2.47
N PHE A 122 17.14 9.48 -1.26
CA PHE A 122 17.61 10.82 -0.89
C PHE A 122 19.13 10.88 -0.66
N THR A 123 19.82 9.75 -0.62
CA THR A 123 21.29 9.69 -0.50
C THR A 123 21.99 9.79 -1.86
N ALA A 124 21.26 9.53 -2.95
CA ALA A 124 21.78 9.65 -4.31
C ALA A 124 21.93 11.10 -4.81
N VAL A 125 21.36 12.09 -4.12
CA VAL A 125 21.45 13.51 -4.48
C VAL A 125 22.43 14.21 -3.55
N ARG A 126 23.58 14.65 -4.09
CA ARG A 126 24.55 15.44 -3.32
C ARG A 126 24.17 16.92 -3.41
N ASN A 127 24.49 17.69 -2.37
CA ASN A 127 24.25 19.15 -2.38
C ASN A 127 24.91 19.85 -3.58
N GLU A 128 25.99 19.28 -4.09
CA GLU A 128 26.73 19.71 -5.28
C GLU A 128 25.89 19.64 -6.56
N ASP A 129 24.95 18.69 -6.65
CA ASP A 129 24.10 18.48 -7.82
C ASP A 129 22.89 19.45 -7.85
N LEU A 130 22.69 20.23 -6.77
CA LEU A 130 21.54 21.13 -6.57
C LEU A 130 21.88 22.62 -6.74
N GLN A 131 23.16 22.97 -6.91
CA GLN A 131 23.56 24.34 -7.21
C GLN A 131 23.60 24.55 -8.72
N GLN A 132 22.69 25.38 -9.23
CA GLN A 132 22.67 25.86 -10.62
C GLN A 132 23.74 26.92 -10.87
#